data_AF-A0A959PBE4-F1
#
_entry.id   AF-A0A959PBE4-F1
#
_cell.length_a   1.000
_cell.length_b   1.000
_cell.length_c   1.000
_cell.angle_alpha   90.00
_cell.angle_beta   90.00
_cell.angle_gamma   90.00
#
_symmetry.space_group_name_H-M   'P 1'
#
loop_
_entity.id
_entity.type
_entity.pdbx_description
1 polymer ?
#
loop_
_entity_poly.entity_id
_entity_poly.type
_entity_poly.pdbx_seq_one_letter_code
_entity_poly.pdbx_strand_id
1 'polypeptide(L)'
;MKRLLSIIILGLIGHVQLKAQGIIVEDTVVLQLGYNEIDSIIVLNGLPSGFLPINYAVAVHRVVYETPNYDGSTTTASGLIMIPEIDTICSMPMMAYLHGTKVKKVQTFYYLRDEWQLGVIAATSGYAMVMPDYIGLGNSPGIHLYQHAQTEASASIDILRVCRSICQQENKHLNGQLFIMGYSQGGHAVLATHRMIQEELNGEFTVTASAPGSGPYDMSGSQLDMVASFDPYAVPGYLPFLIQSYQHIYGNLYDSIQQIYVPPYDQILEPLLQGDHDMWEVNQVMPAVPRDIIQPDYADAFFSDNTHPAYLALKDNDVYEWIPEAPMLYNYCRSDEEVTYLNTVVASQYMSGGGAPDIEVVERDTALGHFECAQPSIFLSKLWFDGMAEFCEGNVGVGEIDVTDDIKPYPNPVSGDFVQFGNDEPISVRVMDIRGKELVPESNVNTNGRLNIKDIPPSVVLVEIRVRDSVGYKRLVIQ
;
A
#
# COMPACT_ATOMS: atom_id res chain seq x y z
N MET A 1 57.36 9.97 -11.95
CA MET A 1 56.96 8.54 -12.00
C MET A 1 57.20 7.91 -10.63
N LYS A 2 56.19 7.95 -9.76
CA LYS A 2 56.09 7.12 -8.56
C LYS A 2 54.72 6.48 -8.61
N ARG A 3 54.68 5.15 -8.78
CA ARG A 3 53.46 4.35 -8.86
C ARG A 3 52.83 4.32 -7.47
N LEU A 4 51.62 4.88 -7.32
CA LEU A 4 50.76 4.57 -6.18
C LEU A 4 50.16 3.17 -6.42
N LEU A 5 50.40 2.26 -5.49
CA LEU A 5 49.67 1.01 -5.38
C LEU A 5 48.30 1.33 -4.75
N SER A 6 47.23 1.10 -5.50
CA SER A 6 45.88 1.01 -4.95
C SER A 6 45.76 -0.28 -4.14
N ILE A 7 45.52 -0.16 -2.84
CA ILE A 7 45.15 -1.29 -1.98
C ILE A 7 43.65 -1.47 -2.13
N ILE A 8 43.27 -2.52 -2.87
CA ILE A 8 41.90 -3.02 -2.93
C ILE A 8 41.67 -3.77 -1.60
N ILE A 9 40.87 -3.19 -0.71
CA ILE A 9 40.33 -3.91 0.45
C ILE A 9 39.16 -4.75 -0.09
N LEU A 10 39.44 -6.01 -0.43
CA LEU A 10 38.41 -7.02 -0.59
C LEU A 10 37.82 -7.28 0.80
N GLY A 11 36.65 -6.71 1.08
CA GLY A 11 35.85 -7.10 2.23
C GLY A 11 35.49 -8.57 2.10
N LEU A 12 35.95 -9.40 3.05
CA LEU A 12 35.43 -10.75 3.21
C LEU A 12 33.94 -10.66 3.58
N ILE A 13 33.07 -10.98 2.63
CA ILE A 13 31.67 -11.29 2.90
C ILE A 13 31.67 -12.60 3.68
N GLY A 14 31.69 -12.50 5.01
CA GLY A 14 31.33 -13.61 5.86
C GLY A 14 29.91 -14.02 5.52
N HIS A 15 29.72 -15.26 5.08
CA HIS A 15 28.40 -15.86 4.99
C HIS A 15 27.84 -15.92 6.41
N VAL A 16 27.10 -14.88 6.81
CA VAL A 16 26.22 -14.95 7.97
C VAL A 16 25.22 -16.03 7.64
N GLN A 17 25.24 -17.09 8.43
CA GLN A 17 24.23 -18.13 8.39
C GLN A 17 22.90 -17.43 8.73
N LEU A 18 22.11 -17.09 7.71
CA LEU A 18 20.77 -16.52 7.88
C LEU A 18 20.01 -17.45 8.82
N LYS A 19 19.75 -16.98 10.05
CA LYS A 19 18.72 -17.60 10.89
C LYS A 19 17.43 -17.62 10.07
N ALA A 20 16.63 -18.67 10.19
CA ALA A 20 15.32 -18.70 9.54
C ALA A 20 14.54 -17.43 9.95
N GLN A 21 14.18 -16.60 8.97
CA GLN A 21 13.39 -15.38 9.15
C GLN A 21 11.91 -15.70 8.93
N GLY A 22 11.00 -14.85 9.43
CA GLY A 22 9.55 -15.11 9.33
C GLY A 22 9.07 -16.25 10.23
N ILE A 23 9.74 -16.49 11.37
CA ILE A 23 9.29 -17.45 12.38
C ILE A 23 8.09 -16.88 13.11
N ILE A 24 7.01 -17.66 13.19
CA ILE A 24 5.79 -17.31 13.93
C ILE A 24 6.08 -17.34 15.44
N VAL A 25 5.87 -16.21 16.11
CA VAL A 25 5.93 -16.07 17.57
C VAL A 25 4.52 -16.17 18.17
N GLU A 26 3.55 -15.48 17.58
CA GLU A 26 2.13 -15.55 17.91
C GLU A 26 1.32 -15.62 16.60
N ASP A 27 0.30 -16.47 16.58
CA ASP A 27 -0.78 -16.46 15.59
C ASP A 27 -2.10 -16.69 16.33
N THR A 28 -3.05 -15.77 16.17
CA THR A 28 -4.38 -15.87 16.74
C THR A 28 -5.42 -15.37 15.73
N VAL A 29 -6.41 -16.21 15.41
CA VAL A 29 -7.61 -15.77 14.70
C VAL A 29 -8.41 -14.86 15.62
N VAL A 30 -8.48 -13.57 15.28
CA VAL A 30 -9.16 -12.54 16.08
C VAL A 30 -10.56 -12.21 15.57
N LEU A 31 -10.83 -12.47 14.28
CA LEU A 31 -12.15 -12.33 13.66
C LEU A 31 -12.37 -13.44 12.62
N GLN A 32 -13.63 -13.83 12.46
CA GLN A 32 -14.09 -14.67 11.36
C GLN A 32 -15.31 -14.00 10.76
N LEU A 33 -15.15 -13.43 9.56
CA LEU A 33 -16.10 -12.52 8.93
C LEU A 33 -16.87 -13.24 7.83
N GLY A 34 -18.19 -13.35 7.98
CA GLY A 34 -19.09 -13.82 6.94
C GLY A 34 -19.60 -12.70 6.04
N TYR A 35 -20.45 -13.05 5.08
CA TYR A 35 -20.97 -12.12 4.06
C TYR A 35 -21.52 -10.81 4.65
N ASN A 36 -22.41 -10.88 5.66
CA ASN A 36 -23.07 -9.70 6.22
C ASN A 36 -22.09 -8.75 6.92
N GLU A 37 -21.05 -9.28 7.57
CA GLU A 37 -20.03 -8.48 8.26
C GLU A 37 -19.12 -7.80 7.24
N ILE A 38 -18.75 -8.52 6.17
CA ILE A 38 -17.95 -7.98 5.06
C ILE A 38 -18.74 -6.90 4.31
N ASP A 39 -20.01 -7.14 3.99
CA ASP A 39 -20.87 -6.15 3.34
C ASP A 39 -21.02 -4.88 4.20
N SER A 40 -21.19 -5.04 5.52
CA SER A 40 -21.20 -3.91 6.46
C SER A 40 -19.88 -3.14 6.44
N ILE A 41 -18.74 -3.83 6.38
CA ILE A 41 -17.42 -3.20 6.25
C ILE A 41 -17.30 -2.40 4.94
N ILE A 42 -17.72 -2.96 3.82
CA ILE A 42 -17.71 -2.29 2.51
C ILE A 42 -18.56 -1.03 2.53
N VAL A 43 -19.79 -1.12 3.06
CA VAL A 43 -20.73 0.01 3.20
C VAL A 43 -20.18 1.11 4.10
N LEU A 44 -19.59 0.75 5.24
CA LEU A 44 -18.99 1.72 6.16
C LEU A 44 -17.77 2.43 5.55
N ASN A 45 -17.10 1.83 4.57
CA ASN A 45 -15.99 2.43 3.81
C ASN A 45 -16.45 3.22 2.58
N GLY A 46 -17.75 3.54 2.49
CA GLY A 46 -18.31 4.45 1.49
C GLY A 46 -18.67 3.79 0.15
N LEU A 47 -18.60 2.46 0.05
CA LEU A 47 -18.97 1.72 -1.15
C LEU A 47 -20.36 1.12 -0.99
N PRO A 48 -21.28 1.23 -1.98
CA PRO A 48 -22.60 0.61 -1.87
C PRO A 48 -22.53 -0.90 -1.64
N SER A 49 -23.52 -1.46 -0.93
CA SER A 49 -23.66 -2.92 -0.79
C SER A 49 -23.73 -3.57 -2.17
N GLY A 50 -23.02 -4.69 -2.35
CA GLY A 50 -22.90 -5.39 -3.64
C GLY A 50 -22.06 -4.67 -4.71
N PHE A 51 -21.41 -3.55 -4.39
CA PHE A 51 -20.47 -2.89 -5.30
C PHE A 51 -19.25 -3.75 -5.63
N LEU A 52 -18.73 -4.47 -4.62
CA LEU A 52 -17.67 -5.46 -4.78
C LEU A 52 -18.24 -6.86 -4.53
N PRO A 53 -17.83 -7.86 -5.32
CA PRO A 53 -18.21 -9.24 -5.05
C PRO A 53 -17.60 -9.71 -3.72
N ILE A 54 -18.42 -10.34 -2.89
CA ILE A 54 -18.03 -10.98 -1.63
C ILE A 54 -18.04 -12.48 -1.89
N ASN A 55 -16.93 -13.02 -2.36
CA ASN A 55 -16.87 -14.42 -2.80
C ASN A 55 -16.60 -15.38 -1.64
N TYR A 56 -15.86 -14.92 -0.63
CA TYR A 56 -15.42 -15.75 0.49
C TYR A 56 -15.61 -15.03 1.83
N ALA A 57 -16.00 -15.82 2.84
CA ALA A 57 -15.78 -15.44 4.24
C ALA A 57 -14.27 -15.31 4.51
N VAL A 58 -13.89 -14.58 5.55
CA VAL A 58 -12.48 -14.24 5.82
C VAL A 58 -12.12 -14.51 7.27
N ALA A 59 -11.08 -15.30 7.50
CA ALA A 59 -10.41 -15.41 8.79
C ALA A 59 -9.35 -14.30 8.90
N VAL A 60 -9.36 -13.55 10.01
CA VAL A 60 -8.38 -12.50 10.29
C VAL A 60 -7.45 -12.99 11.39
N HIS A 61 -6.22 -13.30 11.01
CA HIS A 61 -5.12 -13.66 11.88
C HIS A 61 -4.39 -12.42 12.33
N ARG A 62 -4.14 -12.33 13.63
CA ARG A 62 -3.21 -11.39 14.22
C ARG A 62 -1.93 -12.13 14.53
N VAL A 63 -0.81 -11.60 14.05
CA VAL A 63 0.48 -12.27 14.15
C VAL A 63 1.57 -11.42 14.78
N VAL A 64 2.51 -12.09 15.43
CA VAL A 64 3.82 -11.58 15.82
C VAL A 64 4.86 -12.53 15.24
N TYR A 65 5.91 -11.99 14.61
CA TYR A 65 6.90 -12.79 13.90
C TYR A 65 8.30 -12.22 14.04
N GLU A 66 9.31 -13.09 13.93
CA GLU A 66 10.72 -12.69 13.93
C GLU A 66 11.13 -12.08 12.59
N THR A 67 11.90 -10.99 12.64
CA THR A 67 12.47 -10.28 11.49
C THR A 67 13.84 -9.68 11.85
N PRO A 68 14.78 -9.50 10.90
CA PRO A 68 16.03 -8.81 11.20
C PRO A 68 15.79 -7.33 11.50
N ASN A 69 16.47 -6.82 12.51
CA ASN A 69 16.57 -5.40 12.81
C ASN A 69 17.62 -4.72 11.91
N TYR A 70 17.73 -3.38 11.97
CA TYR A 70 18.67 -2.60 11.14
C TYR A 70 20.14 -2.99 11.31
N ASP A 71 20.52 -3.53 12.48
CA ASP A 71 21.88 -4.00 12.79
C ASP A 71 22.10 -5.50 12.50
N GLY A 72 21.11 -6.17 11.90
CA GLY A 72 21.10 -7.60 11.63
C GLY A 72 20.79 -8.49 12.84
N SER A 73 20.56 -7.91 14.03
CA SER A 73 20.05 -8.65 15.18
C SER A 73 18.60 -9.10 14.95
N THR A 74 18.14 -10.10 15.70
CA THR A 74 16.73 -10.53 15.62
C THR A 74 15.85 -9.63 16.47
N THR A 75 14.77 -9.11 15.90
CA THR A 75 13.66 -8.45 16.61
C THR A 75 12.33 -9.10 16.22
N THR A 76 11.21 -8.59 16.72
CA THR A 76 9.87 -9.00 16.30
C THR A 76 9.12 -7.85 15.64
N ALA A 77 8.27 -8.18 14.68
CA ALA A 77 7.25 -7.28 14.13
C ALA A 77 5.87 -7.92 14.26
N SER A 78 4.82 -7.15 13.98
CA SER A 78 3.44 -7.60 14.03
C SER A 78 2.67 -7.21 12.79
N GLY A 79 1.44 -7.71 12.67
CA GLY A 79 0.52 -7.32 11.62
C GLY A 79 -0.71 -8.20 11.57
N LEU A 80 -1.43 -8.10 10.46
CA LEU A 80 -2.58 -8.96 10.14
C LEU A 80 -2.29 -9.81 8.92
N ILE A 81 -2.86 -11.01 8.92
CA ILE A 81 -2.96 -11.89 7.77
C ILE A 81 -4.43 -12.26 7.63
N MET A 82 -5.00 -12.12 6.43
CA MET A 82 -6.40 -12.41 6.17
C MET A 82 -6.50 -13.49 5.11
N ILE A 83 -7.08 -14.62 5.49
CA ILE A 83 -7.16 -15.82 4.66
C ILE A 83 -8.63 -16.05 4.31
N PRO A 84 -8.99 -16.08 3.02
CA PRO A 84 -10.35 -16.41 2.63
C PRO A 84 -10.65 -17.88 2.89
N GLU A 85 -11.90 -18.13 3.28
CA GLU A 85 -12.46 -19.46 3.46
C GLU A 85 -12.77 -20.11 2.11
N ILE A 86 -11.70 -20.46 1.40
CA ILE A 86 -11.73 -21.12 0.11
C ILE A 86 -11.53 -22.64 0.23
N ASP A 87 -12.06 -23.40 -0.72
CA ASP A 87 -11.88 -24.85 -0.82
C ASP A 87 -10.40 -25.20 -1.04
N THR A 88 -9.95 -26.29 -0.43
CA THR A 88 -8.62 -26.88 -0.58
C THR A 88 -8.24 -27.29 -2.00
N ILE A 89 -9.18 -27.39 -2.95
CA ILE A 89 -8.82 -27.59 -4.37
C ILE A 89 -8.28 -26.31 -5.02
N CYS A 90 -8.54 -25.15 -4.41
CA CYS A 90 -8.15 -23.84 -4.93
C CYS A 90 -6.77 -23.43 -4.44
N SER A 91 -6.08 -22.63 -5.27
CA SER A 91 -4.85 -21.94 -4.90
C SER A 91 -5.08 -20.43 -4.99
N MET A 92 -4.56 -19.68 -4.02
CA MET A 92 -4.79 -18.24 -3.89
C MET A 92 -3.54 -17.44 -4.29
N PRO A 93 -3.70 -16.27 -4.95
CA PRO A 93 -2.64 -15.27 -5.01
C PRO A 93 -2.41 -14.64 -3.62
N MET A 94 -1.20 -14.19 -3.34
CA MET A 94 -0.92 -13.34 -2.18
C MET A 94 -0.99 -11.86 -2.54
N MET A 95 -1.42 -11.05 -1.59
CA MET A 95 -1.35 -9.58 -1.69
C MET A 95 -0.78 -8.98 -0.40
N ALA A 96 0.09 -7.99 -0.54
CA ALA A 96 0.59 -7.18 0.58
C ALA A 96 0.10 -5.74 0.43
N TYR A 97 -0.46 -5.19 1.52
CA TYR A 97 -0.70 -3.75 1.65
C TYR A 97 0.24 -3.16 2.69
N LEU A 98 1.07 -2.23 2.24
CA LEU A 98 2.09 -1.55 3.03
C LEU A 98 1.56 -0.16 3.39
N HIS A 99 1.45 0.13 4.70
CA HIS A 99 0.75 1.32 5.18
C HIS A 99 1.57 2.61 5.08
N GLY A 100 0.86 3.74 5.08
CA GLY A 100 1.44 5.08 5.19
C GLY A 100 1.94 5.41 6.60
N THR A 101 2.24 6.67 6.90
CA THR A 101 2.90 7.02 8.16
C THR A 101 2.05 6.77 9.40
N LYS A 102 2.60 6.01 10.34
CA LYS A 102 2.04 5.78 11.68
C LYS A 102 3.10 6.12 12.72
N VAL A 103 2.77 7.00 13.65
CA VAL A 103 3.65 7.35 14.79
C VAL A 103 3.24 6.57 16.02
N LYS A 104 1.94 6.49 16.26
CA LYS A 104 1.38 5.87 17.46
C LYS A 104 1.35 4.35 17.33
N LYS A 105 2.09 3.65 18.20
CA LYS A 105 2.26 2.19 18.12
C LYS A 105 0.97 1.40 18.24
N VAL A 106 0.00 1.94 18.99
CA VAL A 106 -1.30 1.28 19.22
C VAL A 106 -2.36 1.63 18.17
N GLN A 107 -1.98 2.43 17.17
CA GLN A 107 -2.83 2.81 16.05
C GLN A 107 -2.31 2.13 14.78
N THR A 108 -2.33 0.80 14.76
CA THR A 108 -1.80 -0.04 13.67
C THR A 108 -2.72 -1.26 13.44
N PHE A 109 -2.35 -2.12 12.48
CA PHE A 109 -3.16 -3.26 12.08
C PHE A 109 -3.27 -4.34 13.15
N TYR A 110 -2.21 -4.59 13.93
CA TYR A 110 -2.28 -5.52 15.07
C TYR A 110 -3.42 -5.20 16.05
N TYR A 111 -3.85 -3.94 16.14
CA TYR A 111 -4.95 -3.47 16.99
C TYR A 111 -6.27 -3.25 16.23
N LEU A 112 -6.40 -3.71 14.99
CA LEU A 112 -7.56 -3.51 14.11
C LEU A 112 -7.92 -2.00 13.99
N ARG A 113 -6.90 -1.16 13.80
CA ARG A 113 -7.05 0.30 13.62
C ARG A 113 -6.78 0.72 12.17
N ASP A 114 -7.20 1.95 11.89
CA ASP A 114 -7.07 2.62 10.60
C ASP A 114 -7.61 1.80 9.43
N GLU A 115 -6.77 1.45 8.45
CA GLU A 115 -7.15 0.93 7.15
C GLU A 115 -7.16 -0.60 7.04
N TRP A 116 -7.20 -1.34 8.16
CA TRP A 116 -7.19 -2.81 8.15
C TRP A 116 -8.32 -3.42 7.30
N GLN A 117 -9.47 -2.73 7.19
CA GLN A 117 -10.61 -3.16 6.39
C GLN A 117 -10.28 -3.30 4.89
N LEU A 118 -9.26 -2.60 4.38
CA LEU A 118 -8.75 -2.81 3.02
C LEU A 118 -8.30 -4.25 2.81
N GLY A 119 -7.74 -4.87 3.83
CA GLY A 119 -7.33 -6.26 3.76
C GLY A 119 -8.52 -7.21 3.63
N VAL A 120 -9.67 -6.89 4.25
CA VAL A 120 -10.90 -7.70 4.14
C VAL A 120 -11.45 -7.62 2.71
N ILE A 121 -11.44 -6.41 2.13
CA ILE A 121 -11.85 -6.16 0.74
C ILE A 121 -10.98 -6.96 -0.25
N ALA A 122 -9.68 -7.07 0.01
CA ALA A 122 -8.79 -7.94 -0.77
C ALA A 122 -9.07 -9.42 -0.52
N ALA A 123 -9.08 -9.85 0.74
CA ALA A 123 -9.23 -11.26 1.09
C ALA A 123 -10.54 -11.86 0.58
N THR A 124 -11.66 -11.13 0.69
CA THR A 124 -12.97 -11.62 0.22
C THR A 124 -13.02 -11.84 -1.31
N SER A 125 -12.13 -11.19 -2.08
CA SER A 125 -11.99 -11.45 -3.52
C SER A 125 -11.26 -12.77 -3.82
N GLY A 126 -10.47 -13.30 -2.86
CA GLY A 126 -9.71 -14.55 -3.01
C GLY A 126 -8.20 -14.43 -2.80
N TYR A 127 -7.69 -13.29 -2.32
CA TYR A 127 -6.26 -13.13 -1.97
C TYR A 127 -5.97 -13.64 -0.56
N ALA A 128 -4.83 -14.30 -0.36
CA ALA A 128 -4.20 -14.38 0.95
C ALA A 128 -3.50 -13.04 1.23
N MET A 129 -4.10 -12.23 2.10
CA MET A 129 -3.73 -10.83 2.28
C MET A 129 -2.83 -10.65 3.51
N VAL A 130 -1.75 -9.87 3.38
CA VAL A 130 -0.87 -9.52 4.51
C VAL A 130 -0.76 -8.01 4.69
N MET A 131 -0.68 -7.59 5.95
CA MET A 131 -0.62 -6.18 6.35
C MET A 131 0.37 -6.03 7.53
N PRO A 132 1.66 -5.79 7.28
CA PRO A 132 2.66 -5.58 8.33
C PRO A 132 2.46 -4.24 9.03
N ASP A 133 2.80 -4.17 10.33
CA ASP A 133 2.89 -2.91 11.08
C ASP A 133 4.27 -2.23 10.94
N TYR A 134 5.28 -2.93 10.41
CA TYR A 134 6.71 -2.59 10.48
C TYR A 134 7.36 -2.70 11.87
N ILE A 135 8.69 -2.61 11.88
CA ILE A 135 9.50 -2.61 13.11
C ILE A 135 9.22 -1.34 13.90
N GLY A 136 9.11 -1.49 15.22
CA GLY A 136 8.85 -0.41 16.18
C GLY A 136 7.39 0.00 16.34
N LEU A 137 6.49 -0.59 15.56
CA LEU A 137 5.04 -0.33 15.56
C LEU A 137 4.25 -1.59 15.98
N GLY A 138 2.98 -1.41 16.34
CA GLY A 138 2.15 -2.50 16.83
C GLY A 138 2.74 -3.15 18.09
N ASN A 139 2.96 -4.45 18.04
CA ASN A 139 3.58 -5.22 19.12
C ASN A 139 5.12 -5.25 19.06
N SER A 140 5.73 -4.65 18.02
CA SER A 140 7.19 -4.61 17.87
C SER A 140 7.85 -3.75 18.98
N PRO A 141 8.97 -4.18 19.58
CA PRO A 141 9.71 -3.36 20.55
C PRO A 141 10.43 -2.18 19.88
N GLY A 142 10.85 -1.19 20.68
CA GLY A 142 11.61 -0.03 20.20
C GLY A 142 10.76 1.04 19.50
N ILE A 143 11.43 1.88 18.71
CA ILE A 143 10.82 2.98 17.93
C ILE A 143 10.66 2.57 16.46
N HIS A 144 9.74 3.22 15.75
CA HIS A 144 9.56 2.98 14.33
C HIS A 144 10.78 3.41 13.50
N LEU A 145 11.20 2.55 12.60
CA LEU A 145 12.30 2.78 11.67
C LEU A 145 11.76 3.44 10.37
N TYR A 146 11.23 4.66 10.53
CA TYR A 146 10.54 5.42 9.49
C TYR A 146 11.39 5.69 8.25
N GLN A 147 10.88 5.34 7.06
CA GLN A 147 11.54 5.52 5.76
C GLN A 147 12.92 4.85 5.69
N HIS A 148 13.05 3.70 6.35
CA HIS A 148 14.25 2.87 6.27
C HIS A 148 13.99 1.66 5.38
N ALA A 149 14.48 1.75 4.14
CA ALA A 149 14.16 0.84 3.04
C ALA A 149 14.43 -0.62 3.42
N GLN A 150 15.57 -0.91 4.06
CA GLN A 150 15.93 -2.28 4.41
C GLN A 150 14.93 -2.92 5.39
N THR A 151 14.52 -2.18 6.43
CA THR A 151 13.64 -2.76 7.47
C THR A 151 12.17 -2.73 7.11
N GLU A 152 11.74 -1.78 6.27
CA GLU A 152 10.41 -1.81 5.65
C GLU A 152 10.27 -3.04 4.75
N ALA A 153 11.29 -3.33 3.92
CA ALA A 153 11.33 -4.51 3.07
C ALA A 153 11.36 -5.81 3.88
N SER A 154 12.27 -5.94 4.85
CA SER A 154 12.43 -7.18 5.61
C SER A 154 11.19 -7.55 6.41
N ALA A 155 10.57 -6.58 7.11
CA ALA A 155 9.33 -6.83 7.85
C ALA A 155 8.19 -7.25 6.90
N SER A 156 8.08 -6.61 5.73
CA SER A 156 7.06 -6.93 4.73
C SER A 156 7.24 -8.30 4.10
N ILE A 157 8.49 -8.72 3.86
CA ILE A 157 8.80 -10.06 3.34
C ILE A 157 8.55 -11.13 4.40
N ASP A 158 8.90 -10.85 5.66
CA ASP A 158 8.76 -11.84 6.72
C ASP A 158 7.30 -12.14 7.08
N ILE A 159 6.39 -11.16 7.00
CA ILE A 159 4.95 -11.47 7.14
C ILE A 159 4.40 -12.30 5.97
N LEU A 160 4.96 -12.17 4.76
CA LEU A 160 4.60 -13.06 3.63
C LEU A 160 5.04 -14.51 3.89
N ARG A 161 6.22 -14.70 4.51
CA ARG A 161 6.70 -16.03 4.95
C ARG A 161 5.81 -16.63 6.03
N VAL A 162 5.35 -15.80 6.97
CA VAL A 162 4.37 -16.19 8.01
C VAL A 162 3.05 -16.62 7.36
N CYS A 163 2.55 -15.84 6.40
CA CYS A 163 1.32 -16.18 5.66
C CYS A 163 1.43 -17.54 4.96
N ARG A 164 2.53 -17.80 4.24
CA ARG A 164 2.81 -19.13 3.65
C ARG A 164 2.76 -20.24 4.69
N SER A 165 3.35 -20.01 5.86
CA SER A 165 3.40 -20.99 6.94
C SER A 165 2.01 -21.26 7.52
N ILE A 166 1.19 -20.23 7.74
CA ILE A 166 -0.20 -20.38 8.21
C ILE A 166 -1.04 -21.11 7.16
N CYS A 167 -1.00 -20.69 5.89
CA CYS A 167 -1.71 -21.38 4.81
C CYS A 167 -1.33 -22.86 4.75
N GLN A 168 -0.05 -23.20 4.88
CA GLN A 168 0.39 -24.59 4.92
C GLN A 168 -0.19 -25.36 6.12
N GLN A 169 -0.22 -24.75 7.31
CA GLN A 169 -0.79 -25.37 8.52
C GLN A 169 -2.30 -25.61 8.39
N GLU A 170 -3.00 -24.71 7.69
CA GLU A 170 -4.44 -24.78 7.44
C GLU A 170 -4.81 -25.57 6.17
N ASN A 171 -3.83 -26.18 5.51
CA ASN A 171 -4.02 -26.90 4.25
C ASN A 171 -4.69 -26.05 3.15
N LYS A 172 -4.32 -24.77 3.09
CA LYS A 172 -4.67 -23.81 2.04
C LYS A 172 -3.49 -23.69 1.07
N HIS A 173 -3.77 -23.59 -0.22
CA HIS A 173 -2.73 -23.52 -1.25
C HIS A 173 -2.57 -22.11 -1.81
N LEU A 174 -1.34 -21.77 -2.18
CA LEU A 174 -0.99 -20.51 -2.82
C LEU A 174 -0.53 -20.80 -4.25
N ASN A 175 -0.92 -19.97 -5.20
CA ASN A 175 -0.64 -20.18 -6.63
C ASN A 175 0.73 -19.63 -7.07
N GLY A 176 1.42 -18.91 -6.18
CA GLY A 176 2.74 -18.33 -6.43
C GLY A 176 2.71 -16.87 -6.91
N GLN A 177 1.54 -16.31 -7.23
CA GLN A 177 1.41 -14.88 -7.54
C GLN A 177 1.53 -14.02 -6.28
N LEU A 178 2.22 -12.89 -6.42
CA LEU A 178 2.41 -11.91 -5.36
C LEU A 178 2.18 -10.50 -5.89
N PHE A 179 1.22 -9.81 -5.27
CA PHE A 179 0.91 -8.41 -5.54
C PHE A 179 1.29 -7.54 -4.35
N ILE A 180 1.94 -6.39 -4.59
CA ILE A 180 2.39 -5.50 -3.51
C ILE A 180 1.91 -4.08 -3.80
N MET A 181 1.15 -3.49 -2.89
CA MET A 181 0.70 -2.10 -3.00
C MET A 181 0.88 -1.36 -1.67
N GLY A 182 0.93 -0.05 -1.75
CA GLY A 182 1.08 0.81 -0.58
C GLY A 182 1.03 2.28 -0.98
N TYR A 183 0.76 3.14 -0.01
CA TYR A 183 0.57 4.57 -0.24
C TYR A 183 1.37 5.40 0.76
N SER A 184 1.87 6.57 0.35
CA SER A 184 2.71 7.43 1.19
C SER A 184 4.03 6.72 1.56
N GLN A 185 4.39 6.63 2.85
CA GLN A 185 5.46 5.72 3.33
C GLN A 185 5.34 4.30 2.73
N GLY A 186 4.12 3.78 2.64
CA GLY A 186 3.86 2.47 2.05
C GLY A 186 4.27 2.36 0.58
N GLY A 187 4.25 3.47 -0.17
CA GLY A 187 4.77 3.51 -1.53
C GLY A 187 6.29 3.34 -1.59
N HIS A 188 7.02 3.98 -0.67
CA HIS A 188 8.46 3.76 -0.50
C HIS A 188 8.75 2.31 -0.10
N ALA A 189 8.00 1.78 0.86
CA ALA A 189 8.09 0.38 1.29
C ALA A 189 7.80 -0.62 0.14
N VAL A 190 6.87 -0.31 -0.78
CA VAL A 190 6.60 -1.16 -1.96
C VAL A 190 7.85 -1.29 -2.83
N LEU A 191 8.51 -0.17 -3.14
CA LEU A 191 9.72 -0.20 -3.97
C LEU A 191 10.88 -0.91 -3.26
N ALA A 192 11.07 -0.64 -1.98
CA ALA A 192 12.10 -1.32 -1.18
C ALA A 192 11.87 -2.84 -1.14
N THR A 193 10.63 -3.26 -0.89
CA THR A 193 10.22 -4.67 -0.82
C THR A 193 10.39 -5.35 -2.18
N HIS A 194 9.91 -4.73 -3.26
CA HIS A 194 10.01 -5.29 -4.60
C HIS A 194 11.48 -5.43 -5.03
N ARG A 195 12.30 -4.39 -4.83
CA ARG A 195 13.75 -4.44 -5.10
C ARG A 195 14.42 -5.60 -4.39
N MET A 196 14.21 -5.72 -3.08
CA MET A 196 14.82 -6.77 -2.26
C MET A 196 14.37 -8.17 -2.71
N ILE A 197 13.08 -8.35 -3.05
CA ILE A 197 12.60 -9.63 -3.58
C ILE A 197 13.30 -9.98 -4.89
N GLN A 198 13.39 -9.04 -5.83
CA GLN A 198 13.97 -9.29 -7.15
C GLN A 198 15.47 -9.55 -7.08
N GLU A 199 16.22 -8.75 -6.34
CA GLU A 199 17.68 -8.79 -6.30
C GLU A 199 18.22 -9.91 -5.41
N GLU A 200 17.51 -10.24 -4.32
CA GLU A 200 18.04 -11.13 -3.28
C GLU A 200 17.23 -12.42 -3.09
N LEU A 201 15.93 -12.44 -3.44
CA LEU A 201 14.99 -13.50 -3.06
C LEU A 201 14.16 -14.07 -4.21
N ASN A 202 14.62 -13.93 -5.46
CA ASN A 202 13.87 -14.37 -6.66
C ASN A 202 13.57 -15.88 -6.69
N GLY A 203 14.34 -16.70 -5.95
CA GLY A 203 14.10 -18.14 -5.78
C GLY A 203 13.02 -18.46 -4.74
N GLU A 204 12.60 -17.48 -3.93
CA GLU A 204 11.61 -17.63 -2.87
C GLU A 204 10.28 -16.95 -3.23
N PHE A 205 10.32 -15.70 -3.70
CA PHE A 205 9.14 -14.95 -4.13
C PHE A 205 9.37 -14.39 -5.53
N THR A 206 8.29 -14.31 -6.31
CA THR A 206 8.28 -13.62 -7.60
C THR A 206 7.15 -12.61 -7.56
N VAL A 207 7.48 -11.33 -7.65
CA VAL A 207 6.46 -10.28 -7.73
C VAL A 207 5.75 -10.40 -9.07
N THR A 208 4.43 -10.53 -9.04
CA THR A 208 3.58 -10.57 -10.23
C THR A 208 3.30 -9.17 -10.73
N ALA A 209 3.00 -8.23 -9.82
CA ALA A 209 2.91 -6.81 -10.10
C ALA A 209 3.01 -6.00 -8.81
N SER A 210 3.41 -4.73 -8.92
CA SER A 210 3.43 -3.81 -7.76
C SER A 210 2.82 -2.45 -8.07
N ALA A 211 2.21 -1.82 -7.08
CA ALA A 211 1.54 -0.53 -7.24
C ALA A 211 1.96 0.45 -6.13
N PRO A 212 3.11 1.14 -6.29
CA PRO A 212 3.53 2.20 -5.39
C PRO A 212 2.70 3.48 -5.61
N GLY A 213 2.08 4.00 -4.55
CA GLY A 213 1.27 5.24 -4.59
C GLY A 213 1.87 6.37 -3.77
N SER A 214 2.05 7.54 -4.37
CA SER A 214 2.57 8.78 -3.74
C SER A 214 3.66 8.54 -2.68
N GLY A 215 4.65 7.70 -2.99
CA GLY A 215 5.75 7.41 -2.08
C GLY A 215 6.95 8.34 -2.31
N PRO A 216 7.69 8.70 -1.25
CA PRO A 216 8.90 9.51 -1.38
C PRO A 216 10.08 8.62 -1.84
N TYR A 217 10.08 8.23 -3.12
CA TYR A 217 11.06 7.28 -3.65
C TYR A 217 12.48 7.84 -3.74
N ASP A 218 12.59 9.16 -3.99
CA ASP A 218 13.81 9.93 -4.16
C ASP A 218 13.99 10.85 -2.94
N MET A 219 14.30 10.21 -1.82
CA MET A 219 14.46 10.81 -0.50
C MET A 219 15.55 11.87 -0.47
N SER A 220 16.68 11.62 -1.16
CA SER A 220 17.83 12.53 -1.18
C SER A 220 17.72 13.66 -2.21
N GLY A 221 16.74 13.59 -3.11
CA GLY A 221 16.51 14.54 -4.19
C GLY A 221 15.18 15.28 -4.03
N SER A 222 14.19 14.91 -4.84
CA SER A 222 12.92 15.63 -4.95
C SER A 222 12.14 15.74 -3.65
N GLN A 223 12.13 14.70 -2.79
CA GLN A 223 11.47 14.81 -1.49
C GLN A 223 12.24 15.76 -0.56
N LEU A 224 13.57 15.70 -0.55
CA LEU A 224 14.40 16.63 0.21
C LEU A 224 14.12 18.07 -0.22
N ASP A 225 14.09 18.35 -1.53
CA ASP A 225 13.82 19.70 -2.05
C ASP A 225 12.50 20.28 -1.54
N MET A 226 11.46 19.46 -1.43
CA MET A 226 10.16 19.87 -0.89
C MET A 226 10.24 20.20 0.61
N VAL A 227 10.80 19.30 1.42
CA VAL A 227 10.84 19.44 2.88
C VAL A 227 11.85 20.50 3.33
N ALA A 228 12.93 20.70 2.56
CA ALA A 228 13.98 21.69 2.81
C ALA A 228 13.63 23.12 2.36
N SER A 229 12.49 23.29 1.70
CA SER A 229 12.01 24.60 1.23
C SER A 229 11.76 25.55 2.42
N PHE A 230 11.63 26.85 2.10
CA PHE A 230 11.23 27.87 3.08
C PHE A 230 9.71 28.09 3.09
N ASP A 231 8.96 27.12 2.55
CA ASP A 231 7.51 27.18 2.44
C ASP A 231 6.85 26.39 3.58
N PRO A 232 5.61 26.74 3.97
CA PRO A 232 4.83 25.91 4.87
C PRO A 232 4.63 24.50 4.30
N TYR A 233 4.79 23.50 5.15
CA TYR A 233 4.60 22.10 4.80
C TYR A 233 3.40 21.53 5.55
N ALA A 234 2.60 20.69 4.90
CA ALA A 234 1.31 20.27 5.44
C ALA A 234 1.43 19.45 6.73
N VAL A 235 2.49 18.64 6.84
CA VAL A 235 2.73 17.74 7.98
C VAL A 235 4.17 17.92 8.50
N PRO A 236 4.48 19.04 9.17
CA PRO A 236 5.85 19.39 9.52
C PRO A 236 6.53 18.37 10.46
N GLY A 237 5.76 17.59 11.22
CA GLY A 237 6.24 16.53 12.11
C GLY A 237 6.95 15.37 11.41
N TYR A 238 6.83 15.19 10.08
CA TYR A 238 7.61 14.16 9.38
C TYR A 238 9.12 14.39 9.47
N LEU A 239 9.59 15.63 9.45
CA LEU A 239 11.03 15.94 9.51
C LEU A 239 11.68 15.43 10.80
N PRO A 240 11.20 15.78 12.02
CA PRO A 240 11.81 15.29 13.23
C PRO A 240 11.62 13.79 13.45
N PHE A 241 10.54 13.21 12.90
CA PHE A 241 10.34 11.76 12.95
C PHE A 241 11.40 11.00 12.13
N LEU A 242 11.72 11.49 10.92
CA LEU A 242 12.80 10.97 10.08
C LEU A 242 14.16 11.12 10.76
N ILE A 243 14.45 12.29 11.31
CA ILE A 243 15.72 12.56 12.00
C ILE A 243 15.90 11.63 13.20
N GLN A 244 14.86 11.39 14.00
CA GLN A 244 14.94 10.44 15.12
C GLN A 244 15.24 9.03 14.61
N SER A 245 14.51 8.59 13.58
CA SER A 245 14.70 7.27 13.01
C SER A 245 16.12 7.07 12.48
N TYR A 246 16.61 8.01 11.68
CA TYR A 246 17.94 7.90 11.07
C TYR A 246 19.06 8.07 12.10
N GLN A 247 18.89 8.91 13.13
CA GLN A 247 19.84 8.92 14.24
C GLN A 247 19.87 7.57 14.96
N HIS A 248 18.72 6.92 15.15
CA HIS A 248 18.69 5.59 15.79
C HIS A 248 19.39 4.51 14.95
N ILE A 249 19.23 4.56 13.63
CA ILE A 249 19.77 3.57 12.69
C ILE A 249 21.27 3.81 12.42
N TYR A 250 21.62 5.03 12.00
CA TYR A 250 22.98 5.36 11.53
C TYR A 250 23.89 5.86 12.66
N GLY A 251 23.32 6.38 13.75
CA GLY A 251 24.06 6.76 14.96
C GLY A 251 24.98 7.98 14.82
N ASN A 252 25.04 8.59 13.64
CA ASN A 252 26.07 9.57 13.28
C ASN A 252 25.52 10.86 12.64
N LEU A 253 24.21 11.12 12.75
CA LEU A 253 23.64 12.37 12.26
C LEU A 253 24.07 13.54 13.16
N TYR A 254 24.07 13.33 14.47
CA TYR A 254 24.54 14.30 15.47
C TYR A 254 25.07 13.60 16.73
N ASP A 255 25.95 14.28 17.47
CA ASP A 255 26.44 13.81 18.78
C ASP A 255 25.53 14.25 19.93
N SER A 256 24.84 15.38 19.78
CA SER A 256 23.84 15.87 20.73
C SER A 256 22.68 16.56 20.04
N ILE A 257 21.49 16.47 20.63
CA ILE A 257 20.26 17.01 20.01
C ILE A 257 20.34 18.54 19.79
N GLN A 258 21.12 19.26 20.61
CA GLN A 258 21.36 20.70 20.45
C GLN A 258 22.20 21.06 19.22
N GLN A 259 22.96 20.12 18.65
CA GLN A 259 23.69 20.35 17.39
C GLN A 259 22.74 20.48 16.20
N ILE A 260 21.58 19.81 16.26
CA ILE A 260 20.63 19.77 15.15
C ILE A 260 19.40 20.63 15.40
N TYR A 261 18.84 20.66 16.63
CA TYR A 261 17.61 21.40 16.92
C TYR A 261 17.86 22.73 17.63
N VAL A 262 17.14 23.77 17.21
CA VAL A 262 17.05 25.04 17.95
C VAL A 262 16.09 24.89 19.14
N PRO A 263 16.31 25.60 20.26
CA PRO A 263 15.33 25.65 21.34
C PRO A 263 13.99 26.25 20.88
N PRO A 264 12.83 25.73 21.34
CA PRO A 264 12.65 24.68 22.34
C PRO A 264 12.55 23.24 21.76
N TYR A 265 12.75 23.07 20.45
CA TYR A 265 12.54 21.79 19.74
C TYR A 265 13.46 20.67 20.24
N ASP A 266 14.65 21.03 20.69
CA ASP A 266 15.66 20.16 21.29
C ASP A 266 15.19 19.45 22.58
N GLN A 267 14.10 19.91 23.20
CA GLN A 267 13.56 19.34 24.44
C GLN A 267 12.17 18.70 24.27
N ILE A 268 11.36 19.20 23.33
CA ILE A 268 9.95 18.83 23.23
C ILE A 268 9.68 17.72 22.21
N LEU A 269 10.54 17.54 21.21
CA LEU A 269 10.27 16.61 20.10
C LEU A 269 10.52 15.15 20.46
N GLU A 270 11.66 14.83 21.07
CA GLU A 270 12.03 13.44 21.37
C GLU A 270 10.96 12.70 22.21
N PRO A 271 10.36 13.30 23.26
CA PRO A 271 9.29 12.63 24.02
C PRO A 271 8.04 12.32 23.19
N LEU A 272 7.72 13.14 22.19
CA LEU A 272 6.52 12.95 21.35
C LEU A 272 6.69 11.82 20.34
N LEU A 273 7.92 11.46 20.00
CA LEU A 273 8.22 10.49 18.95
C LEU A 273 8.48 9.06 19.49
N GLN A 274 8.23 8.82 20.78
CA GLN A 274 8.42 7.50 21.41
C GLN A 274 7.30 6.48 21.09
N GLY A 275 6.28 6.90 20.34
CA GLY A 275 5.21 6.02 19.86
C GLY A 275 3.91 6.05 20.66
N ASP A 276 3.81 6.92 21.68
CA ASP A 276 2.58 7.12 22.47
C ASP A 276 1.67 8.23 21.91
N HIS A 277 2.23 9.10 21.07
CA HIS A 277 1.54 10.23 20.45
C HIS A 277 1.29 10.00 18.96
N ASP A 278 0.24 10.62 18.44
CA ASP A 278 -0.02 10.63 17.00
C ASP A 278 0.65 11.82 16.28
N MET A 279 0.64 11.80 14.95
CA MET A 279 1.25 12.87 14.15
C MET A 279 0.57 14.23 14.34
N TRP A 280 -0.72 14.24 14.71
CA TRP A 280 -1.43 15.48 14.97
C TRP A 280 -0.85 16.18 16.20
N GLU A 281 -0.57 15.45 17.28
CA GLU A 281 0.09 15.96 18.49
C GLU A 281 1.50 16.50 18.20
N VAL A 282 2.29 15.80 17.38
CA VAL A 282 3.62 16.26 16.94
C VAL A 282 3.51 17.57 16.15
N ASN A 283 2.55 17.67 15.23
CA ASN A 283 2.35 18.87 14.43
C ASN A 283 1.94 20.10 15.25
N GLN A 284 1.29 19.93 16.41
CA GLN A 284 0.91 21.05 17.28
C GLN A 284 2.11 21.82 17.84
N VAL A 285 3.27 21.16 17.99
CA VAL A 285 4.48 21.82 18.51
C VAL A 285 5.40 22.33 17.41
N MET A 286 5.18 21.91 16.15
CA MET A 286 6.04 22.24 15.02
C MET A 286 5.74 23.63 14.44
N PRO A 287 6.75 24.34 13.91
CA PRO A 287 6.52 25.51 13.06
C PRO A 287 5.92 25.07 11.72
N ALA A 288 5.24 26.00 11.03
CA ALA A 288 4.67 25.72 9.71
C ALA A 288 5.75 25.37 8.66
N VAL A 289 6.94 25.98 8.78
CA VAL A 289 8.11 25.67 7.94
C VAL A 289 9.00 24.71 8.71
N PRO A 290 9.09 23.41 8.34
CA PRO A 290 9.77 22.41 9.14
C PRO A 290 11.25 22.72 9.38
N ARG A 291 11.93 23.29 8.38
CA ARG A 291 13.35 23.65 8.44
C ARG A 291 13.68 24.60 9.60
N ASP A 292 12.73 25.40 10.08
CA ASP A 292 12.95 26.36 11.16
C ASP A 292 13.30 25.69 12.51
N ILE A 293 13.12 24.37 12.65
CA ILE A 293 13.57 23.64 13.84
C ILE A 293 15.08 23.37 13.81
N ILE A 294 15.74 23.49 12.66
CA ILE A 294 17.12 23.06 12.45
C ILE A 294 18.09 24.20 12.75
N GLN A 295 19.19 23.89 13.43
CA GLN A 295 20.29 24.83 13.68
C GLN A 295 20.87 25.34 12.35
N PRO A 296 21.07 26.66 12.18
CA PRO A 296 21.59 27.22 10.93
C PRO A 296 22.92 26.61 10.50
N ASP A 297 23.87 26.44 11.42
CA ASP A 297 25.19 25.85 11.12
C ASP A 297 25.08 24.39 10.65
N TYR A 298 24.13 23.62 11.22
CA TYR A 298 23.87 22.25 10.78
C TYR A 298 23.25 22.23 9.38
N ALA A 299 22.26 23.10 9.13
CA ALA A 299 21.65 23.21 7.81
C ALA A 299 22.70 23.62 6.75
N ASP A 300 23.55 24.60 7.03
CA ASP A 300 24.61 25.04 6.13
C ASP A 300 25.61 23.91 5.82
N ALA A 301 26.02 23.15 6.84
CA ALA A 301 26.89 21.97 6.64
C ALA A 301 26.20 20.90 5.78
N PHE A 302 24.94 20.58 6.06
CA PHE A 302 24.15 19.60 5.32
C PHE A 302 23.98 19.96 3.84
N PHE A 303 23.60 21.20 3.52
CA PHE A 303 23.35 21.61 2.13
C PHE A 303 24.64 21.91 1.33
N SER A 304 25.79 22.08 1.99
CA SER A 304 27.05 22.38 1.31
C SER A 304 27.95 21.16 1.07
N ASP A 305 27.64 20.01 1.70
CA ASP A 305 28.44 18.80 1.65
C ASP A 305 27.58 17.56 1.36
N ASN A 306 27.71 17.00 0.15
CA ASN A 306 27.04 15.76 -0.23
C ASN A 306 27.65 14.51 0.42
N THR A 307 28.66 14.66 1.27
CA THR A 307 29.20 13.60 2.15
C THR A 307 28.72 13.74 3.59
N HIS A 308 27.85 14.73 3.89
CA HIS A 308 27.24 14.89 5.21
C HIS A 308 26.48 13.62 5.61
N PRO A 309 26.64 13.10 6.86
CA PRO A 309 26.01 11.84 7.29
C PRO A 309 24.50 11.78 7.05
N ALA A 310 23.76 12.84 7.37
CA ALA A 310 22.32 12.90 7.10
C ALA A 310 21.95 12.83 5.62
N TYR A 311 22.78 13.40 4.71
CA TYR A 311 22.54 13.31 3.27
C TYR A 311 22.80 11.89 2.77
N LEU A 312 23.88 11.26 3.25
CA LEU A 312 24.18 9.87 2.95
C LEU A 312 23.09 8.93 3.45
N ALA A 313 22.51 9.18 4.62
CA ALA A 313 21.38 8.42 5.16
C ALA A 313 20.12 8.55 4.28
N LEU A 314 19.81 9.75 3.76
CA LEU A 314 18.74 9.91 2.77
C LEU A 314 19.04 9.13 1.49
N LYS A 315 20.28 9.23 0.99
CA LYS A 315 20.70 8.55 -0.25
C LYS A 315 20.65 7.03 -0.13
N ASP A 316 20.99 6.48 1.03
CA ASP A 316 20.89 5.05 1.34
C ASP A 316 19.43 4.54 1.29
N ASN A 317 18.46 5.44 1.47
CA ASN A 317 17.03 5.16 1.38
C ASN A 317 16.37 5.69 0.10
N ASP A 318 17.14 5.99 -0.95
CA ASP A 318 16.56 6.08 -2.28
C ASP A 318 16.18 4.67 -2.78
N VAL A 319 14.93 4.49 -3.22
CA VAL A 319 14.36 3.17 -3.55
C VAL A 319 14.04 2.98 -5.03
N TYR A 320 14.55 3.85 -5.91
CA TYR A 320 14.19 3.83 -7.33
C TYR A 320 15.33 3.48 -8.31
N GLU A 321 16.59 3.45 -7.85
CA GLU A 321 17.76 3.28 -8.73
C GLU A 321 18.02 1.82 -9.16
N TRP A 322 16.98 1.08 -9.54
CA TRP A 322 17.02 -0.32 -10.00
C TRP A 322 16.00 -0.53 -11.13
N ILE A 323 16.09 -1.64 -11.87
CA ILE A 323 15.19 -1.90 -13.02
C ILE A 323 14.25 -3.06 -12.68
N PRO A 324 12.95 -2.81 -12.50
CA PRO A 324 11.97 -3.86 -12.22
C PRO A 324 11.76 -4.78 -13.42
N GLU A 325 11.56 -6.07 -13.14
CA GLU A 325 11.24 -7.10 -14.12
C GLU A 325 9.72 -7.36 -14.22
N ALA A 326 8.98 -7.05 -13.16
CA ALA A 326 7.53 -7.19 -13.09
C ALA A 326 6.80 -5.86 -13.38
N PRO A 327 5.55 -5.90 -13.89
CA PRO A 327 4.73 -4.72 -14.11
C PRO A 327 4.59 -3.82 -12.88
N MET A 328 4.64 -2.51 -13.09
CA MET A 328 4.40 -1.52 -12.05
C MET A 328 3.34 -0.48 -12.43
N LEU A 329 2.48 -0.16 -11.48
CA LEU A 329 1.51 0.93 -11.57
C LEU A 329 1.83 2.02 -10.55
N TYR A 330 2.47 3.10 -11.01
CA TYR A 330 2.66 4.30 -10.20
C TYR A 330 1.37 5.11 -10.15
N ASN A 331 1.01 5.53 -8.94
CA ASN A 331 -0.15 6.39 -8.70
C ASN A 331 0.29 7.67 -7.97
N TYR A 332 -0.23 8.82 -8.38
CA TYR A 332 -0.01 10.08 -7.64
C TYR A 332 -1.09 11.12 -7.96
N CYS A 333 -1.16 12.18 -7.16
CA CYS A 333 -1.89 13.40 -7.51
C CYS A 333 -0.94 14.59 -7.58
N ARG A 334 -1.22 15.55 -8.47
CA ARG A 334 -0.29 16.66 -8.74
C ARG A 334 -0.24 17.68 -7.60
N SER A 335 -1.35 17.87 -6.90
CA SER A 335 -1.48 18.79 -5.77
C SER A 335 -1.15 18.15 -4.43
N ASP A 336 -0.52 16.97 -4.43
CA ASP A 336 -0.05 16.29 -3.23
C ASP A 336 0.94 17.18 -2.45
N GLU A 337 0.49 17.60 -1.26
CA GLU A 337 1.14 18.57 -0.38
C GLU A 337 2.06 17.93 0.67
N GLU A 338 2.17 16.59 0.68
CA GLU A 338 3.03 15.83 1.58
C GLU A 338 4.17 15.15 0.83
N VAL A 339 3.88 14.51 -0.30
CA VAL A 339 4.87 13.83 -1.14
C VAL A 339 4.83 14.43 -2.53
N THR A 340 5.91 15.09 -2.92
CA THR A 340 5.96 15.71 -4.24
C THR A 340 5.78 14.67 -5.34
N TYR A 341 4.90 14.95 -6.29
CA TYR A 341 4.69 14.10 -7.46
C TYR A 341 5.98 13.86 -8.28
N LEU A 342 6.98 14.74 -8.11
CA LEU A 342 8.29 14.60 -8.73
C LEU A 342 8.99 13.31 -8.30
N ASN A 343 8.72 12.76 -7.11
CA ASN A 343 9.22 11.43 -6.73
C ASN A 343 8.79 10.38 -7.77
N THR A 344 7.50 10.34 -8.10
CA THR A 344 6.97 9.42 -9.12
C THR A 344 7.59 9.68 -10.48
N VAL A 345 7.75 10.94 -10.87
CA VAL A 345 8.35 11.30 -12.16
C VAL A 345 9.80 10.81 -12.25
N VAL A 346 10.62 11.11 -11.24
CA VAL A 346 12.04 10.72 -11.18
C VAL A 346 12.18 9.20 -11.19
N ALA A 347 11.45 8.51 -10.30
CA ALA A 347 11.53 7.06 -10.17
C ALA A 347 11.10 6.32 -11.45
N SER A 348 9.91 6.66 -11.97
CA SER A 348 9.38 5.99 -13.16
C SER A 348 10.21 6.26 -14.42
N GLN A 349 10.77 7.47 -14.57
CA GLN A 349 11.64 7.79 -15.70
C GLN A 349 13.00 7.09 -15.62
N TYR A 350 13.59 6.96 -14.42
CA TYR A 350 14.81 6.18 -14.23
C TYR A 350 14.60 4.73 -14.67
N MET A 351 13.53 4.09 -14.16
CA MET A 351 13.21 2.69 -14.47
C MET A 351 12.90 2.48 -15.95
N SER A 352 12.04 3.32 -16.52
CA SER A 352 11.67 3.25 -17.95
C SER A 352 12.87 3.52 -18.87
N GLY A 353 13.71 4.51 -18.53
CA GLY A 353 14.92 4.84 -19.26
C GLY A 353 16.01 3.77 -19.19
N GLY A 354 16.04 3.00 -18.10
CA GLY A 354 16.91 1.84 -17.93
C GLY A 354 16.38 0.55 -18.57
N GLY A 355 15.17 0.57 -19.17
CA GLY A 355 14.62 -0.53 -19.94
C GLY A 355 13.65 -1.45 -19.19
N ALA A 356 13.04 -0.97 -18.09
CA ALA A 356 11.94 -1.69 -17.44
C ALA A 356 10.84 -2.05 -18.47
N PRO A 357 10.31 -3.28 -18.45
CA PRO A 357 9.44 -3.76 -19.53
C PRO A 357 8.03 -3.18 -19.47
N ASP A 358 7.53 -2.83 -18.28
CA ASP A 358 6.15 -2.39 -18.08
C ASP A 358 6.02 -1.45 -16.86
N ILE A 359 5.96 -0.14 -17.13
CA ILE A 359 5.76 0.91 -16.13
C ILE A 359 4.56 1.76 -16.58
N GLU A 360 3.45 1.64 -15.87
CA GLU A 360 2.29 2.50 -16.02
C GLU A 360 2.35 3.63 -14.97
N VAL A 361 2.13 4.88 -15.40
CA VAL A 361 2.12 6.05 -14.51
C VAL A 361 0.77 6.73 -14.65
N VAL A 362 0.01 6.81 -13.55
CA VAL A 362 -1.31 7.42 -13.52
C VAL A 362 -1.34 8.60 -12.57
N GLU A 363 -1.51 9.79 -13.15
CA GLU A 363 -1.93 10.99 -12.42
C GLU A 363 -3.44 10.89 -12.14
N ARG A 364 -3.80 10.63 -10.89
CA ARG A 364 -5.19 10.36 -10.49
C ARG A 364 -6.04 11.63 -10.50
N ASP A 365 -5.45 12.74 -10.06
CA ASP A 365 -6.10 14.04 -10.08
C ASP A 365 -5.06 15.17 -10.01
N THR A 366 -5.42 16.35 -10.52
CA THR A 366 -4.55 17.54 -10.50
C THR A 366 -4.77 18.45 -9.30
N ALA A 367 -5.85 18.26 -8.53
CA ALA A 367 -6.36 19.14 -7.49
C ALA A 367 -6.55 18.47 -6.12
N LEU A 368 -6.67 17.14 -6.06
CA LEU A 368 -6.73 16.40 -4.79
C LEU A 368 -5.41 16.48 -4.02
N GLY A 369 -5.52 16.66 -2.70
CA GLY A 369 -4.40 16.55 -1.78
C GLY A 369 -4.02 15.10 -1.46
N HIS A 370 -3.01 14.91 -0.62
CA HIS A 370 -2.37 13.62 -0.34
C HIS A 370 -3.37 12.53 0.09
N PHE A 371 -4.18 12.82 1.13
CA PHE A 371 -5.13 11.85 1.68
C PHE A 371 -6.35 11.62 0.79
N GLU A 372 -6.83 12.66 0.09
CA GLU A 372 -7.96 12.53 -0.84
C GLU A 372 -7.58 11.68 -2.06
N CYS A 373 -6.30 11.70 -2.44
CA CYS A 373 -5.75 10.90 -3.52
C CYS A 373 -5.51 9.43 -3.13
N ALA A 374 -5.38 9.12 -1.84
CA ALA A 374 -5.05 7.79 -1.34
C ALA A 374 -6.11 6.74 -1.69
N GLN A 375 -7.37 6.99 -1.30
CA GLN A 375 -8.46 6.04 -1.49
C GLN A 375 -8.67 5.63 -2.96
N PRO A 376 -8.78 6.55 -3.95
CA PRO A 376 -8.91 6.16 -5.35
C PRO A 376 -7.66 5.44 -5.88
N SER A 377 -6.46 5.84 -5.44
CA SER A 377 -5.20 5.18 -5.85
C SER A 377 -5.14 3.73 -5.39
N ILE A 378 -5.44 3.48 -4.12
CA ILE A 378 -5.46 2.14 -3.49
C ILE A 378 -6.51 1.25 -4.17
N PHE A 379 -7.73 1.78 -4.32
CA PHE A 379 -8.84 1.02 -4.89
C PHE A 379 -8.58 0.63 -6.36
N LEU A 380 -8.09 1.57 -7.18
CA LEU A 380 -7.81 1.31 -8.59
C LEU A 380 -6.60 0.40 -8.78
N SER A 381 -5.61 0.46 -7.88
CA SER A 381 -4.49 -0.49 -7.88
C SER A 381 -4.96 -1.92 -7.60
N LYS A 382 -5.89 -2.12 -6.66
CA LYS A 382 -6.51 -3.42 -6.45
C LYS A 382 -7.23 -3.91 -7.71
N LEU A 383 -8.04 -3.06 -8.36
CA LEU A 383 -8.74 -3.45 -9.59
C LEU A 383 -7.78 -3.79 -10.74
N TRP A 384 -6.62 -3.15 -10.78
CA TRP A 384 -5.56 -3.48 -11.73
C TRP A 384 -4.96 -4.87 -11.43
N PHE A 385 -4.68 -5.18 -10.16
CA PHE A 385 -4.27 -6.52 -9.73
C PHE A 385 -5.31 -7.60 -10.03
N ASP A 386 -6.59 -7.32 -9.79
CA ASP A 386 -7.69 -8.25 -10.08
C ASP A 386 -7.74 -8.63 -11.58
N GLY A 387 -7.24 -7.77 -12.48
CA GLY A 387 -7.10 -8.07 -13.90
C GLY A 387 -5.96 -9.02 -14.27
N MET A 388 -5.03 -9.27 -13.34
CA MET A 388 -3.87 -10.15 -13.51
C MET A 388 -3.91 -11.39 -12.59
N ALA A 389 -4.69 -11.34 -11.51
CA ALA A 389 -4.80 -12.40 -10.53
C ALA A 389 -5.55 -13.62 -11.09
N GLU A 390 -4.95 -14.80 -10.92
CA GLU A 390 -5.55 -16.09 -11.21
C GLU A 390 -6.36 -16.54 -9.99
N PHE A 391 -7.60 -16.06 -9.89
CA PHE A 391 -8.53 -16.52 -8.87
C PHE A 391 -9.04 -17.93 -9.17
N CYS A 392 -9.36 -18.67 -8.11
CA CYS A 392 -9.96 -19.97 -8.27
C CYS A 392 -11.37 -19.83 -8.86
N GLU A 393 -11.54 -20.27 -10.11
CA GLU A 393 -12.83 -20.59 -10.69
C GLU A 393 -13.29 -21.94 -10.12
N GLY A 394 -13.67 -21.96 -8.84
CA GLY A 394 -14.37 -23.12 -8.29
C GLY A 394 -15.62 -23.38 -9.14
N ASN A 395 -15.81 -24.63 -9.59
CA ASN A 395 -17.06 -25.07 -10.20
C ASN A 395 -18.22 -24.49 -9.38
N VAL A 396 -18.92 -23.49 -9.92
CA VAL A 396 -20.12 -22.93 -9.33
C VAL A 396 -21.04 -24.11 -9.04
N GLY A 397 -21.16 -24.44 -7.74
CA GLY A 397 -22.12 -25.44 -7.29
C GLY A 397 -23.49 -25.00 -7.79
N VAL A 398 -24.26 -25.94 -8.33
CA VAL A 398 -25.62 -25.73 -8.87
C VAL A 398 -26.62 -25.44 -7.73
N GLY A 399 -26.28 -24.52 -6.84
CA GLY A 399 -26.95 -24.33 -5.56
C GLY A 399 -26.83 -22.94 -4.99
N GLU A 400 -26.71 -21.92 -5.84
CA GLU A 400 -27.19 -20.54 -5.65
C GLU A 400 -26.82 -19.76 -6.93
N ILE A 401 -27.62 -19.95 -7.98
CA ILE A 401 -27.55 -19.06 -9.14
C ILE A 401 -28.17 -17.75 -8.65
N ASP A 402 -27.34 -16.74 -8.40
CA ASP A 402 -27.84 -15.37 -8.34
C ASP A 402 -28.45 -15.08 -9.73
N VAL A 403 -29.78 -14.98 -9.79
CA VAL A 403 -30.52 -14.81 -11.07
C VAL A 403 -30.03 -13.57 -11.83
N THR A 404 -29.41 -12.62 -11.12
CA THR A 404 -28.81 -11.42 -11.71
C THR A 404 -27.50 -11.69 -12.46
N ASP A 405 -26.82 -12.82 -12.23
CA ASP A 405 -25.54 -13.11 -12.89
C ASP A 405 -25.66 -13.45 -14.37
N ASP A 406 -26.77 -14.08 -14.75
CA ASP A 406 -27.14 -14.34 -16.15
C ASP A 406 -27.59 -13.07 -16.87
N ILE A 407 -27.98 -12.02 -16.13
CA ILE A 407 -28.43 -10.75 -16.71
C ILE A 407 -27.22 -9.87 -17.01
N LYS A 408 -26.77 -9.91 -18.27
CA LYS A 408 -25.64 -9.12 -18.74
C LYS A 408 -26.08 -7.88 -19.52
N PRO A 409 -25.63 -6.67 -19.15
CA PRO A 409 -25.78 -5.49 -19.99
C PRO A 409 -24.82 -5.57 -21.19
N TYR A 410 -25.33 -5.30 -22.39
CA TYR A 410 -24.56 -5.25 -23.63
C TYR A 410 -25.07 -4.15 -24.59
N PRO A 411 -24.22 -3.59 -25.45
CA PRO A 411 -22.76 -3.81 -25.51
C PRO A 411 -22.05 -3.25 -24.27
N ASN A 412 -20.86 -3.74 -23.97
CA ASN A 412 -20.01 -3.20 -22.91
C ASN A 412 -18.55 -3.36 -23.38
N PRO A 413 -17.87 -2.29 -23.83
CA PRO A 413 -18.25 -0.87 -23.70
C PRO A 413 -19.47 -0.45 -24.54
N VAL A 414 -20.21 0.55 -24.07
CA VAL A 414 -21.34 1.19 -24.78
C VAL A 414 -20.84 2.43 -25.51
N SER A 415 -21.03 2.49 -26.82
CA SER A 415 -20.70 3.66 -27.66
C SER A 415 -21.95 4.38 -28.20
N GLY A 416 -23.14 4.12 -27.65
CA GLY A 416 -24.40 4.69 -28.12
C GLY A 416 -25.38 4.98 -26.98
N ASP A 417 -26.57 5.48 -27.34
CA ASP A 417 -27.55 6.00 -26.37
C ASP A 417 -28.22 4.94 -25.48
N PHE A 418 -28.01 3.65 -25.75
CA PHE A 418 -28.75 2.56 -25.09
C PHE A 418 -27.86 1.39 -24.71
N VAL A 419 -28.19 0.79 -23.56
CA VAL A 419 -27.68 -0.52 -23.14
C VAL A 419 -28.84 -1.51 -23.11
N GLN A 420 -28.63 -2.71 -23.63
CA GLN A 420 -29.59 -3.81 -23.66
C GLN A 420 -29.26 -4.83 -22.58
N PHE A 421 -30.28 -5.50 -22.04
CA PHE A 421 -30.12 -6.54 -21.01
C PHE A 421 -30.53 -7.89 -21.58
N GLY A 422 -29.75 -8.93 -21.29
CA GLY A 422 -30.12 -10.31 -21.55
C GLY A 422 -30.92 -10.86 -20.37
N ASN A 423 -32.20 -10.50 -20.25
CA ASN A 423 -33.06 -10.89 -19.13
C ASN A 423 -34.29 -11.66 -19.62
N ASP A 424 -34.61 -12.77 -18.94
CA ASP A 424 -35.77 -13.63 -19.26
C ASP A 424 -37.07 -13.17 -18.59
N GLU A 425 -36.99 -12.31 -17.57
CA GLU A 425 -38.13 -11.71 -16.89
C GLU A 425 -37.94 -10.20 -16.69
N PRO A 426 -39.01 -9.40 -16.46
CA PRO A 426 -38.88 -7.98 -16.21
C PRO A 426 -37.98 -7.70 -14.99
N ILE A 427 -37.10 -6.72 -15.13
CA ILE A 427 -36.14 -6.30 -14.10
C ILE A 427 -36.32 -4.81 -13.78
N SER A 428 -35.90 -4.41 -12.59
CA SER A 428 -35.73 -2.99 -12.25
C SER A 428 -34.26 -2.65 -12.31
N VAL A 429 -33.92 -1.52 -12.94
CA VAL A 429 -32.54 -1.10 -13.16
C VAL A 429 -32.31 0.32 -12.68
N ARG A 430 -31.21 0.54 -11.96
CA ARG A 430 -30.75 1.87 -11.53
C ARG A 430 -29.29 2.05 -11.93
N VAL A 431 -28.91 3.24 -12.42
CA VAL A 431 -27.51 3.52 -12.82
C VAL A 431 -26.90 4.57 -11.90
N MET A 432 -25.69 4.30 -11.43
CA MET A 432 -24.95 5.15 -10.49
C MET A 432 -23.51 5.38 -10.97
N ASP A 433 -22.91 6.51 -10.62
CA ASP A 433 -21.46 6.69 -10.77
C ASP A 433 -20.68 5.82 -9.76
N ILE A 434 -19.36 5.73 -9.91
CA ILE A 434 -18.49 4.95 -9.00
C ILE A 434 -18.50 5.43 -7.55
N ARG A 435 -19.09 6.60 -7.25
CA ARG A 435 -19.26 7.16 -5.91
C ARG A 435 -20.68 6.92 -5.38
N GLY A 436 -21.50 6.12 -6.08
CA GLY A 436 -22.89 5.84 -5.70
C GLY A 436 -23.89 6.96 -6.01
N LYS A 437 -23.48 8.02 -6.72
CA LYS A 437 -24.41 9.07 -7.14
C LYS A 437 -25.31 8.53 -8.26
N GLU A 438 -26.61 8.59 -8.05
CA GLU A 438 -27.59 8.20 -9.07
C GLU A 438 -27.46 9.07 -10.33
N LEU A 439 -27.30 8.40 -11.47
CA LEU A 439 -27.24 8.99 -12.81
C LEU A 439 -28.53 8.70 -13.58
N VAL A 440 -29.10 7.50 -13.40
CA VAL A 440 -30.42 7.12 -13.93
C VAL A 440 -31.25 6.57 -12.79
N PRO A 441 -32.44 7.16 -12.51
CA PRO A 441 -33.34 6.66 -11.48
C PRO A 441 -33.84 5.26 -11.82
N GLU A 442 -34.31 4.57 -10.79
CA GLU A 442 -34.87 3.24 -10.90
C GLU A 442 -35.93 3.17 -12.03
N SER A 443 -35.67 2.29 -13.00
CA SER A 443 -36.39 2.17 -14.26
C SER A 443 -36.69 0.71 -14.55
N ASN A 444 -37.96 0.40 -14.84
CA ASN A 444 -38.36 -0.94 -15.24
C ASN A 444 -37.91 -1.25 -16.67
N VAL A 445 -37.20 -2.37 -16.84
CA VAL A 445 -36.77 -2.90 -18.13
C VAL A 445 -37.50 -4.23 -18.37
N ASN A 446 -38.28 -4.28 -19.45
CA ASN A 446 -38.97 -5.51 -19.86
C ASN A 446 -37.98 -6.61 -20.28
N THR A 447 -38.45 -7.84 -20.45
CA THR A 447 -37.69 -8.97 -21.00
C THR A 447 -36.92 -8.57 -22.27
N ASN A 448 -35.61 -8.83 -22.30
CA ASN A 448 -34.66 -8.42 -23.34
C ASN A 448 -34.73 -6.93 -23.73
N GLY A 449 -35.08 -6.07 -22.77
CA GLY A 449 -35.31 -4.65 -22.96
C GLY A 449 -34.02 -3.82 -22.98
N ARG A 450 -34.20 -2.51 -23.18
CA ARG A 450 -33.11 -1.53 -23.22
C ARG A 450 -33.34 -0.37 -22.26
N LEU A 451 -32.26 0.16 -21.72
CA LEU A 451 -32.23 1.37 -20.90
C LEU A 451 -31.55 2.50 -21.68
N ASN A 452 -32.12 3.71 -21.61
CA ASN A 452 -31.51 4.91 -22.20
C ASN A 452 -30.45 5.46 -21.25
N ILE A 453 -29.23 5.66 -21.76
CA ILE A 453 -28.07 6.17 -21.02
C ILE A 453 -27.43 7.39 -21.68
N LYS A 454 -28.12 8.03 -22.64
CA LYS A 454 -27.59 9.10 -23.48
C LYS A 454 -26.94 10.26 -22.72
N ASP A 455 -27.47 10.60 -21.55
CA ASP A 455 -27.05 11.77 -20.77
C ASP A 455 -25.89 11.45 -19.81
N ILE A 456 -25.37 10.23 -19.84
CA ILE A 456 -24.23 9.81 -19.02
C ILE A 456 -22.93 10.10 -19.78
N PRO A 457 -21.98 10.88 -19.22
CA PRO A 457 -20.69 11.15 -19.86
C PRO A 457 -19.82 9.89 -19.94
N PRO A 458 -18.81 9.86 -20.83
CA PRO A 458 -17.84 8.77 -20.90
C PRO A 458 -17.22 8.49 -19.53
N SER A 459 -17.50 7.32 -18.99
CA SER A 459 -17.18 6.96 -17.61
C SER A 459 -17.43 5.47 -17.37
N VAL A 460 -16.95 4.96 -16.23
CA VAL A 460 -17.37 3.67 -15.69
C VAL A 460 -18.55 3.92 -14.75
N VAL A 461 -19.65 3.20 -14.93
CA VAL A 461 -20.85 3.30 -14.10
C VAL A 461 -21.28 1.93 -13.57
N LEU A 462 -22.05 1.96 -12.49
CA LEU A 462 -22.68 0.79 -11.88
C LEU A 462 -24.13 0.69 -12.32
N VAL A 463 -24.53 -0.51 -12.67
CA VAL A 463 -25.91 -0.86 -13.00
C VAL A 463 -26.41 -1.82 -11.94
N GLU A 464 -27.23 -1.32 -11.01
CA GLU A 464 -27.98 -2.13 -10.07
C GLU A 464 -29.16 -2.77 -10.79
N ILE A 465 -29.29 -4.09 -10.68
CA ILE A 465 -30.34 -4.90 -11.30
C ILE A 465 -31.09 -5.59 -10.18
N ARG A 466 -32.39 -5.32 -10.07
CA ARG A 466 -33.29 -6.02 -9.16
C ARG A 466 -34.19 -6.95 -9.93
N VAL A 467 -34.23 -8.21 -9.51
CA VAL A 467 -35.13 -9.22 -10.04
C VAL A 467 -35.69 -10.03 -8.87
N ARG A 468 -37.02 -10.01 -8.70
CA ARG A 468 -37.69 -10.59 -7.53
C ARG A 468 -37.11 -10.02 -6.22
N ASP A 469 -36.57 -10.86 -5.34
CA ASP A 469 -35.95 -10.49 -4.07
C ASP A 469 -34.40 -10.39 -4.18
N SER A 470 -33.84 -10.58 -5.38
CA SER A 470 -32.40 -10.55 -5.64
C SER A 470 -31.98 -9.18 -6.19
N VAL A 471 -30.82 -8.71 -5.74
CA VAL A 471 -30.18 -7.47 -6.21
C VAL A 471 -28.75 -7.80 -6.60
N GLY A 472 -28.38 -7.46 -7.83
CA GLY A 472 -27.03 -7.65 -8.34
C GLY A 472 -26.53 -6.39 -9.03
N TYR A 473 -25.22 -6.27 -9.18
CA TYR A 473 -24.59 -5.09 -9.77
C TYR A 473 -23.70 -5.48 -10.94
N LYS A 474 -23.76 -4.71 -12.02
CA LYS A 474 -22.92 -4.92 -13.21
C LYS A 474 -22.17 -3.63 -13.54
N ARG A 475 -20.88 -3.76 -13.88
CA ARG A 475 -20.05 -2.67 -14.37
C ARG A 475 -20.36 -2.38 -15.84
N LEU A 476 -20.59 -1.13 -16.19
CA LEU A 476 -20.80 -0.68 -17.58
C LEU A 476 -19.79 0.43 -17.92
N VAL A 477 -19.07 0.26 -19.03
CA VAL A 477 -18.13 1.26 -19.56
C VAL A 477 -18.82 2.05 -20.65
N ILE A 478 -18.91 3.38 -20.52
CA ILE A 478 -19.52 4.29 -21.49
C ILE A 478 -18.41 5.08 -22.18
N GLN A 479 -18.44 5.10 -23.52
CA GLN A 479 -17.43 5.73 -24.38
C GLN A 479 -17.91 7.02 -25.04
#